data_AF-A0A1D9P635-F1
#
_entry.id   AF-A0A1D9P635-F1
#
_cell.length_a   1.000
_cell.length_b   1.000
_cell.length_c   1.000
_cell.angle_alpha   90.00
_cell.angle_beta   90.00
_cell.angle_gamma   90.00
#
_symmetry.space_group_name_H-M   'P 1'
#
loop_
_entity.id
_entity.type
_entity.pdbx_description
1 polymer ?
#
loop_
_entity_poly.entity_id
_entity_poly.type
_entity_poly.pdbx_seq_one_letter_code
_entity_poly.pdbx_strand_id
1 'polypeptide(L)'
;MLIIAQTYKVLNNLRPGDSLVFKKGEYKDIQLLLKQNGSSSKPILIAETPGSVIFCGDVKVAMYGTYTELNGIYFTNGNRNPNQWKSHGPGLIAMYASYCRVSNCAFNNFDEANSAYITTSLDENGNVPHIVALTIVVLRINLPSIRLLT
;
A
#
# COMPACT_ATOMS: atom_id res chain seq x y z
N MET A 1 -6.03 -15.49 10.19
CA MET A 1 -4.65 -15.94 10.49
C MET A 1 -4.00 -16.77 9.37
N LEU A 2 -4.67 -17.78 8.78
CA LEU A 2 -4.07 -18.63 7.72
C LEU A 2 -3.71 -17.89 6.41
N ILE A 3 -4.50 -16.89 6.01
CA ILE A 3 -4.35 -16.21 4.72
C ILE A 3 -3.09 -15.33 4.68
N ILE A 4 -2.79 -14.61 5.76
CA ILE A 4 -1.64 -13.68 5.85
C ILE A 4 -0.30 -14.44 5.79
N ALA A 5 -0.19 -15.56 6.50
CA ALA A 5 1.02 -16.39 6.46
C ALA A 5 1.29 -16.93 5.05
N GLN A 6 0.24 -17.35 4.35
CA GLN A 6 0.35 -17.79 2.96
C GLN A 6 0.75 -16.62 2.03
N THR A 7 0.19 -15.43 2.24
CA THR A 7 0.58 -14.21 1.52
C THR A 7 2.08 -13.94 1.66
N TYR A 8 2.64 -14.02 2.86
CA TYR A 8 4.08 -13.81 3.09
C TYR A 8 4.96 -14.87 2.42
N LYS A 9 4.50 -16.13 2.40
CA LYS A 9 5.21 -17.19 1.68
C LYS A 9 5.25 -16.93 0.18
N VAL A 10 4.15 -16.47 -0.41
CA VAL A 10 4.11 -16.14 -1.84
C VAL A 10 4.97 -14.92 -2.14
N LEU A 11 4.83 -13.84 -1.35
CA LEU A 11 5.61 -12.60 -1.51
C LEU A 11 7.10 -12.85 -1.60
N ASN A 12 7.63 -13.67 -0.70
CA ASN A 12 9.07 -13.96 -0.64
C ASN A 12 9.61 -14.71 -1.86
N ASN A 13 8.74 -15.31 -2.69
CA ASN A 13 9.10 -16.11 -3.85
C ASN A 13 8.75 -15.46 -5.19
N LEU A 14 8.21 -14.23 -5.19
CA LEU A 14 7.86 -13.53 -6.42
C LEU A 14 9.10 -13.29 -7.31
N ARG A 15 8.91 -13.46 -8.61
CA ARG A 15 9.91 -13.27 -9.67
C ARG A 15 9.44 -12.19 -10.65
N PRO A 16 10.33 -11.59 -11.45
CA PRO A 16 9.94 -10.65 -12.48
C PRO A 16 8.82 -11.19 -13.39
N GLY A 17 7.70 -10.46 -13.44
CA GLY A 17 6.50 -10.82 -14.20
C GLY A 17 5.41 -11.52 -13.40
N ASP A 18 5.67 -11.90 -12.14
CA ASP A 18 4.67 -12.51 -11.28
C ASP A 18 3.63 -11.48 -10.82
N SER A 19 2.42 -11.99 -10.52
CA SER A 19 1.34 -11.21 -9.93
C SER A 19 0.86 -11.86 -8.64
N LEU A 20 0.83 -11.09 -7.55
CA LEU A 20 0.11 -11.45 -6.34
C LEU A 20 -1.26 -10.79 -6.38
N VAL A 21 -2.31 -11.60 -6.55
CA VAL A 21 -3.70 -11.12 -6.61
C VAL A 21 -4.41 -11.42 -5.30
N PHE A 22 -4.84 -10.36 -4.62
CA PHE A 22 -5.72 -10.48 -3.46
C PHE A 22 -7.14 -10.77 -3.91
N LYS A 23 -7.76 -11.78 -3.27
CA LYS A 23 -9.18 -12.08 -3.46
C LYS A 23 -10.00 -11.10 -2.63
N LYS A 24 -11.24 -10.85 -3.04
CA LYS A 24 -12.21 -10.06 -2.28
C LYS A 24 -12.20 -10.43 -0.79
N GLY A 25 -12.05 -9.43 0.07
CA GLY A 25 -12.05 -9.62 1.52
C GLY A 25 -11.27 -8.55 2.27
N GLU A 26 -11.29 -8.70 3.60
CA GLU A 26 -10.55 -7.84 4.53
C GLU A 26 -9.25 -8.51 4.96
N TYR A 27 -8.17 -7.73 4.89
CA TYR A 27 -6.81 -8.13 5.25
C TYR A 27 -6.36 -7.28 6.43
N LYS A 28 -6.69 -7.78 7.62
CA LYS A 28 -6.41 -7.11 8.89
C LYS A 28 -4.95 -7.28 9.29
N ASP A 29 -4.33 -6.19 9.77
CA ASP A 29 -2.99 -6.16 10.36
C ASP A 29 -1.87 -6.65 9.41
N ILE A 30 -2.04 -6.41 8.09
CA ILE A 30 -1.08 -6.89 7.08
C ILE A 30 0.19 -6.03 7.04
N GLN A 31 1.33 -6.71 7.06
CA GLN A 31 2.66 -6.11 6.94
C GLN A 31 3.27 -6.51 5.59
N LEU A 32 2.95 -5.74 4.56
CA LEU A 32 3.35 -6.02 3.18
C LEU A 32 4.74 -5.43 2.90
N LEU A 33 5.78 -6.26 3.03
CA LEU A 33 7.17 -5.87 2.76
C LEU A 33 7.63 -6.48 1.42
N LEU A 34 7.51 -5.71 0.33
CA LEU A 34 7.87 -6.16 -1.01
C LEU A 34 9.36 -5.89 -1.28
N LYS A 35 10.18 -6.95 -1.24
CA LYS A 35 11.64 -6.88 -1.43
C LYS A 35 12.11 -7.31 -2.81
N GLN A 36 11.26 -8.03 -3.53
CA GLN A 36 11.58 -8.64 -4.81
C GLN A 36 11.57 -7.57 -5.91
N ASN A 37 12.56 -7.64 -6.80
CA ASN A 37 12.66 -6.76 -7.95
C ASN A 37 11.92 -7.36 -9.15
N GLY A 38 11.14 -6.54 -9.83
CA GLY A 38 10.73 -6.80 -11.21
C GLY A 38 11.80 -6.37 -12.21
N SER A 39 11.40 -6.27 -13.47
CA SER A 39 12.19 -5.59 -14.51
C SER A 39 11.31 -4.66 -15.34
N SER A 40 11.92 -3.79 -16.13
CA SER A 40 11.20 -2.88 -17.03
C SER A 40 10.24 -3.59 -17.99
N SER A 41 10.57 -4.81 -18.42
CA SER A 41 9.72 -5.63 -19.30
C SER A 41 8.79 -6.58 -18.54
N LYS A 42 9.07 -6.85 -17.26
CA LYS A 42 8.34 -7.82 -16.43
C LYS A 42 8.22 -7.29 -14.99
N PRO A 43 7.37 -6.28 -14.74
CA PRO A 43 7.15 -5.77 -13.40
C PRO A 43 6.49 -6.83 -12.52
N ILE A 44 6.65 -6.71 -11.20
CA ILE A 44 5.89 -7.50 -10.23
C ILE A 44 4.63 -6.71 -9.86
N LEU A 45 3.46 -7.33 -10.01
CA LEU A 45 2.18 -6.71 -9.73
C LEU A 45 1.59 -7.24 -8.42
N ILE A 46 1.28 -6.34 -7.49
CA ILE A 46 0.48 -6.59 -6.30
C ILE A 46 -0.87 -5.91 -6.50
N ALA A 47 -1.89 -6.69 -6.83
CA ALA A 47 -3.18 -6.14 -7.22
C ALA A 47 -4.33 -6.78 -6.44
N GLU A 48 -5.47 -6.09 -6.43
CA GLU A 48 -6.73 -6.70 -6.06
C GLU A 48 -7.58 -7.11 -7.28
N THR A 49 -8.62 -7.88 -6.99
CA THR A 49 -9.80 -7.89 -7.85
C THR A 49 -10.59 -6.58 -7.60
N PRO A 50 -10.85 -5.73 -8.62
CA PRO A 50 -11.33 -4.36 -8.44
C PRO A 50 -12.51 -4.17 -7.46
N GLY A 51 -12.35 -3.19 -6.56
CA GLY A 51 -13.34 -2.65 -5.62
C GLY A 51 -13.67 -3.54 -4.43
N SER A 52 -12.79 -4.44 -4.01
CA SER A 52 -13.18 -5.56 -3.14
C SER A 52 -12.16 -6.00 -2.08
N VAL A 53 -10.95 -5.43 -2.06
CA VAL A 53 -9.90 -5.75 -1.09
C VAL A 53 -9.66 -4.57 -0.16
N ILE A 54 -9.82 -4.86 1.12
CA ILE A 54 -9.68 -3.87 2.19
C ILE A 54 -8.45 -4.21 3.02
N PHE A 55 -7.55 -3.25 3.17
CA PHE A 55 -6.47 -3.31 4.14
C PHE A 55 -6.89 -2.49 5.37
N CYS A 56 -6.96 -3.13 6.54
CA CYS A 56 -7.46 -2.55 7.79
C CYS A 56 -6.63 -2.97 9.01
N GLY A 57 -6.84 -2.33 10.16
CA GLY A 57 -6.05 -2.58 11.37
C GLY A 57 -4.63 -1.99 11.29
N ASP A 58 -3.65 -2.65 11.90
CA ASP A 58 -2.24 -2.23 11.90
C ASP A 58 -1.56 -2.62 10.58
N VAL A 59 -1.72 -1.79 9.56
CA VAL A 59 -1.20 -2.03 8.21
C VAL A 59 0.08 -1.25 7.95
N LYS A 60 0.99 -1.87 7.20
CA LYS A 60 2.13 -1.21 6.60
C LYS A 60 2.42 -1.79 5.23
N VAL A 61 2.70 -0.93 4.26
CA VAL A 61 3.26 -1.33 2.96
C VAL A 61 4.63 -0.69 2.78
N ALA A 62 5.65 -1.51 2.52
CA ALA A 62 7.00 -1.05 2.19
C ALA A 62 7.45 -1.68 0.87
N MET A 63 7.73 -0.84 -0.12
CA MET A 63 8.17 -1.23 -1.46
C MET A 63 9.67 -0.99 -1.58
N TYR A 64 10.46 -2.03 -1.31
CA TYR A 64 11.94 -2.02 -1.42
C TYR A 64 12.44 -2.49 -2.78
N GLY A 65 11.63 -3.24 -3.53
CA GLY A 65 11.99 -3.74 -4.85
C GLY A 65 11.63 -2.77 -5.98
N THR A 66 12.51 -2.66 -6.97
CA THR A 66 12.32 -1.90 -8.22
C THR A 66 11.32 -2.57 -9.17
N TYR A 67 10.69 -1.79 -10.05
CA TYR A 67 9.73 -2.29 -11.05
C TYR A 67 8.57 -3.07 -10.42
N THR A 68 7.98 -2.49 -9.38
CA THR A 68 6.86 -3.07 -8.64
C THR A 68 5.63 -2.16 -8.70
N GLU A 69 4.44 -2.73 -8.75
CA GLU A 69 3.19 -1.98 -8.76
C GLU A 69 2.25 -2.47 -7.66
N LEU A 70 1.73 -1.56 -6.84
CA LEU A 70 0.60 -1.79 -5.95
C LEU A 70 -0.66 -1.18 -6.57
N ASN A 71 -1.67 -2.01 -6.83
CA ASN A 71 -2.88 -1.60 -7.56
C ASN A 71 -4.17 -1.93 -6.80
N GLY A 72 -5.06 -0.93 -6.71
CA GLY A 72 -6.49 -1.13 -6.39
C GLY A 72 -6.83 -1.24 -4.90
N ILE A 73 -5.87 -1.20 -3.99
CA ILE A 73 -6.17 -1.50 -2.58
C ILE A 73 -6.97 -0.37 -1.91
N TYR A 74 -8.04 -0.73 -1.17
CA TYR A 74 -8.77 0.21 -0.33
C TYR A 74 -8.27 0.17 1.11
N PHE A 75 -7.76 1.31 1.60
CA PHE A 75 -7.26 1.48 2.96
C PHE A 75 -8.30 2.21 3.82
N THR A 76 -8.86 1.53 4.81
CA THR A 76 -9.79 2.10 5.78
C THR A 76 -9.81 1.28 7.08
N ASN A 77 -10.44 1.78 8.14
CA ASN A 77 -10.56 1.09 9.44
C ASN A 77 -9.20 0.63 10.00
N GLY A 78 -8.19 1.48 9.88
CA GLY A 78 -6.85 1.28 10.42
C GLY A 78 -6.82 1.38 11.94
N ASN A 79 -5.73 0.84 12.52
CA ASN A 79 -5.48 0.85 13.96
C ASN A 79 -3.97 0.82 14.24
N ARG A 80 -3.16 1.55 13.46
CA ARG A 80 -1.72 1.64 13.70
C ARG A 80 -1.46 2.34 15.04
N ASN A 81 -0.44 1.90 15.76
CA ASN A 81 -0.06 2.51 17.04
C ASN A 81 0.47 3.94 16.83
N PRO A 82 -0.19 5.01 17.33
CA PRO A 82 0.25 6.39 17.10
C PRO A 82 1.66 6.70 17.64
N ASN A 83 2.14 5.95 18.64
CA ASN A 83 3.49 6.13 19.20
C ASN A 83 4.61 5.62 18.28
N GLN A 84 4.28 4.83 17.25
CA GLN A 84 5.25 4.26 16.31
C GLN A 84 5.33 5.03 14.98
N TRP A 85 4.44 6.00 14.79
CA TRP A 85 4.32 6.78 13.56
C TRP A 85 4.49 8.26 13.88
N LYS A 86 5.13 8.99 12.97
CA LYS A 86 5.36 10.42 13.13
C LYS A 86 5.29 11.14 11.79
N SER A 87 4.91 12.41 11.83
CA SER A 87 5.13 13.33 10.72
C SER A 87 6.60 13.32 10.31
N HIS A 88 6.86 13.41 9.00
CA HIS A 88 8.18 13.26 8.39
C HIS A 88 8.83 11.87 8.55
N GLY A 89 8.09 10.88 9.04
CA GLY A 89 8.44 9.46 8.94
C GLY A 89 7.93 8.82 7.64
N PRO A 90 8.09 7.49 7.48
CA PRO A 90 7.49 6.77 6.37
C PRO A 90 5.96 6.85 6.41
N GLY A 91 5.34 6.84 5.23
CA GLY A 91 3.89 6.79 5.10
C GLY A 91 3.32 5.38 5.27
N LEU A 92 1.98 5.28 5.30
CA LEU A 92 1.27 4.00 5.31
C LEU A 92 1.76 3.07 4.19
N ILE A 93 2.00 3.66 3.01
CA ILE A 93 2.79 3.11 1.93
C ILE A 93 4.10 3.90 1.84
N ALA A 94 5.22 3.21 1.99
CA ALA A 94 6.55 3.78 1.82
C ALA A 94 7.27 3.13 0.62
N MET A 95 7.60 3.95 -0.37
CA MET A 95 8.34 3.57 -1.57
C MET A 95 9.81 3.89 -1.37
N TYR A 96 10.62 2.84 -1.23
CA TYR A 96 12.07 2.91 -1.03
C TYR A 96 12.87 2.64 -2.30
N ALA A 97 12.20 2.22 -3.39
CA ALA A 97 12.82 1.89 -4.66
C ALA A 97 12.30 2.70 -5.84
N SER A 98 13.13 2.79 -6.88
CA SER A 98 12.77 3.41 -8.16
C SER A 98 11.99 2.45 -9.07
N TYR A 99 11.35 3.02 -10.08
CA TYR A 99 10.47 2.37 -11.05
C TYR A 99 9.24 1.70 -10.43
N CYS A 100 8.80 2.22 -9.29
CA CYS A 100 7.65 1.69 -8.57
C CYS A 100 6.39 2.51 -8.86
N ARG A 101 5.24 1.86 -8.75
CA ARG A 101 3.94 2.48 -8.99
C ARG A 101 2.94 2.16 -7.90
N VAL A 102 2.20 3.17 -7.47
CA VAL A 102 0.96 3.00 -6.68
C VAL A 102 -0.18 3.56 -7.50
N SER A 103 -1.18 2.74 -7.79
CA SER A 103 -2.25 3.06 -8.73
C SER A 103 -3.61 2.56 -8.24
N ASN A 104 -4.68 3.30 -8.53
CA ASN A 104 -6.07 2.91 -8.21
C ASN A 104 -6.36 2.61 -6.73
N CYS A 105 -5.48 3.00 -5.81
CA CYS A 105 -5.71 2.83 -4.38
C CYS A 105 -6.60 3.96 -3.84
N ALA A 106 -7.42 3.65 -2.84
CA ALA A 106 -8.25 4.62 -2.13
C ALA A 106 -7.89 4.63 -0.63
N PHE A 107 -7.90 5.82 -0.02
CA PHE A 107 -7.63 6.01 1.40
C PHE A 107 -8.78 6.79 2.03
N ASN A 108 -9.42 6.19 3.03
CA ASN A 108 -10.55 6.82 3.71
C ASN A 108 -10.33 6.78 5.22
N ASN A 109 -10.01 7.95 5.78
CA ASN A 109 -9.82 8.19 7.21
C ASN A 109 -9.18 7.01 7.92
N PHE A 110 -7.95 6.65 7.51
CA PHE A 110 -7.39 5.34 7.81
C PHE A 110 -7.32 5.09 9.32
N ASP A 111 -6.63 5.94 10.07
CA ASP A 111 -6.50 5.86 11.53
C ASP A 111 -5.99 7.18 12.13
N GLU A 112 -5.61 7.13 13.42
CA GLU A 112 -5.10 8.28 14.20
C GLU A 112 -3.57 8.40 14.20
N ALA A 113 -2.85 7.55 13.45
CA ALA A 113 -1.39 7.53 13.47
C ALA A 113 -0.79 8.61 12.54
N ASN A 114 -0.05 9.55 13.11
CA ASN A 114 0.53 10.69 12.38
C ASN A 114 1.54 10.23 11.31
N SER A 115 1.16 10.27 10.04
CA SER A 115 2.00 9.98 8.88
C SER A 115 1.29 10.39 7.59
N ALA A 116 2.03 10.53 6.50
CA ALA A 116 1.40 10.61 5.18
C ALA A 116 0.84 9.23 4.78
N TYR A 117 -0.12 9.20 3.85
CA TYR A 117 -0.57 7.92 3.28
C TYR A 117 0.47 7.30 2.35
N ILE A 118 1.18 8.12 1.57
CA ILE A 118 2.21 7.65 0.65
C ILE A 118 3.45 8.53 0.82
N THR A 119 4.62 7.90 0.93
CA THR A 119 5.92 8.58 0.86
C THR A 119 6.82 7.89 -0.14
N THR A 120 7.64 8.67 -0.84
CA THR A 120 8.95 8.19 -1.27
C THR A 120 9.93 8.41 -0.12
N SER A 121 10.84 7.47 0.10
CA SER A 121 11.73 7.50 1.25
C SER A 121 13.10 6.97 0.85
N LEU A 122 14.14 7.45 1.54
CA LEU A 122 15.51 7.01 1.28
C LEU A 122 15.63 5.50 1.47
N ASP A 123 16.32 4.83 0.56
CA ASP A 123 16.65 3.41 0.72
C ASP A 123 17.62 3.18 1.90
N GLU A 124 17.96 1.92 2.16
CA GLU A 124 18.88 1.56 3.25
C GLU A 124 20.30 2.14 3.10
N ASN A 125 20.67 2.56 1.89
CA ASN A 125 21.96 3.17 1.58
C ASN A 125 21.89 4.71 1.54
N GLY A 126 20.72 5.30 1.82
CA GLY A 126 20.51 6.75 1.78
C GLY A 126 20.24 7.31 0.38
N ASN A 127 19.96 6.46 -0.62
CA ASN A 127 19.67 6.92 -1.97
C ASN A 127 18.22 7.39 -2.10
N VAL A 128 18.01 8.41 -2.92
CA VAL A 128 16.69 8.94 -3.26
C VAL A 128 16.09 8.12 -4.40
N PRO A 129 14.84 7.63 -4.29
CA PRO A 129 14.13 7.05 -5.43
C PRO A 129 13.84 8.12 -6.50
N HIS A 130 14.25 7.90 -7.74
CA HIS A 130 14.21 8.93 -8.80
C HIS A 130 13.01 8.84 -9.74
N ILE A 131 12.52 7.62 -10.03
CA ILE A 131 11.46 7.40 -11.03
C ILE A 131 10.32 6.67 -10.34
N VAL A 132 9.36 7.40 -9.79
CA VAL A 132 8.18 6.83 -9.15
C VAL A 132 6.92 7.37 -9.83
N ALA A 133 5.94 6.50 -10.05
CA ALA A 133 4.67 6.88 -10.65
C ALA A 133 3.54 6.76 -9.63
N LEU A 134 2.78 7.84 -9.44
CA LEU A 134 1.63 7.87 -8.55
C LEU A 134 0.38 8.17 -9.38
N THR A 135 -0.56 7.24 -9.43
CA THR A 135 -1.89 7.46 -10.01
C THR A 135 -2.92 7.25 -8.91
N ILE A 136 -3.22 8.32 -8.17
CA ILE A 136 -4.08 8.23 -6.99
C ILE A 136 -5.50 8.64 -7.36
N VAL A 137 -6.47 7.79 -7.04
CA VAL A 137 -7.87 8.20 -6.98
C VAL A 137 -8.15 8.59 -5.53
N VAL A 138 -8.06 9.88 -5.22
CA VAL A 138 -8.54 10.38 -3.92
C VAL A 138 -10.06 10.41 -3.98
N LEU A 139 -10.70 9.33 -3.55
CA LEU A 139 -12.14 9.34 -3.32
C LEU A 139 -12.41 10.24 -2.10
N ARG A 140 -12.85 11.48 -2.33
CA ARG A 140 -13.72 12.14 -1.35
C ARG A 140 -15.00 11.32 -1.31
N ILE A 141 -15.09 10.35 -0.40
CA ILE A 141 -16.40 9.82 -0.04
C ILE A 141 -17.08 10.96 0.70
N ASN A 142 -17.95 11.69 0.00
CA ASN A 142 -18.95 12.53 0.63
C ASN A 142 -19.70 11.62 1.61
N LEU A 143 -19.47 11.81 2.91
CA LEU A 143 -20.35 11.27 3.94
C LEU A 143 -21.78 11.74 3.60
N PRO A 144 -22.80 10.87 3.59
CA PRO A 144 -24.18 11.30 3.42
C PRO A 144 -24.63 11.97 4.72
N SER A 145 -24.21 13.21 4.91
CA SER A 145 -24.69 14.10 5.97
C SER A 145 -24.92 15.49 5.41
N ILE A 146 -25.74 15.60 4.35
CA ILE A 146 -26.51 16.82 4.12
C ILE A 146 -27.91 16.55 4.64
N ARG A 147 -28.14 16.89 5.90
CA ARG A 147 -29.40 17.54 6.28
C ARG A 147 -29.03 18.94 6.74
N LEU A 148 -29.29 19.92 5.88
CA LEU A 148 -29.48 21.29 6.30
C LEU A 148 -30.94 21.67 6.03
N LEU A 149 -31.52 22.33 7.04
CA LEU A 149 -32.80 23.03 7.10
C LEU A 149 -34.04 22.17 7.41
N THR A 150 -34.42 22.21 8.68
CA THR A 150 -35.56 23.05 9.11
C THR A 150 -35.09 23.98 10.20
#